data_AF-A0A0L6UB00-F1
#
_entry.id   AF-A0A0L6UB00-F1
#
_cell.length_a   1.000
_cell.length_b   1.000
_cell.length_c   1.000
_cell.angle_alpha   90.00
_cell.angle_beta   90.00
_cell.angle_gamma   90.00
#
_symmetry.space_group_name_H-M   'P 1'
#
loop_
_entity.id
_entity.type
_entity.pdbx_description
1 polymer ?
#
loop_
_entity_poly.entity_id
_entity_poly.type
_entity_poly.pdbx_seq_one_letter_code
_entity_poly.pdbx_strand_id
1 'polypeptide(L)'
;MVQTISGPPRKPIPLLSNQQLGSIRTTIVHLLNSLSMKDNGKASTYITQFRTLQSRVNWNDAAFAFHFRKGLPSCITNQLALTGQRLKTLQQLINQTIELDNCYHDKHQDVLRHKSPKRSTEIALVLNKEGQLNGDECVIREKEGLCLYCGGKHELDSCVNRIRREAAKLAKK
;
A
#
# COMPACT_ATOMS: atom_id res chain seq x y z
N MET A 1 38.35 -62.36 -0.51
CA MET A 1 39.25 -61.40 0.16
C MET A 1 38.72 -60.00 -0.12
N VAL A 2 38.03 -59.39 0.84
CA VAL A 2 37.43 -58.05 0.68
C VAL A 2 38.39 -57.04 1.32
N GLN A 3 38.98 -56.16 0.52
CA GLN A 3 39.89 -55.12 1.00
C GLN A 3 39.07 -53.93 1.51
N THR A 4 39.20 -53.65 2.81
CA THR A 4 38.64 -52.47 3.47
C THR A 4 39.47 -51.24 3.11
N ILE A 5 38.86 -50.29 2.40
CA ILE A 5 39.50 -49.02 2.03
C ILE A 5 39.37 -48.06 3.21
N SER A 6 40.47 -47.82 3.93
CA SER A 6 40.54 -46.83 5.01
C SER A 6 40.54 -45.41 4.44
N GLY A 7 39.45 -44.67 4.62
CA GLY A 7 39.37 -43.24 4.28
C GLY A 7 40.20 -42.37 5.24
N PRO A 8 40.65 -41.17 4.79
CA PRO A 8 41.51 -40.31 5.59
C PRO A 8 40.77 -39.70 6.80
N PRO A 9 41.48 -39.42 7.91
CA PRO A 9 40.89 -38.88 9.13
C PRO A 9 40.34 -37.47 8.87
N ARG A 10 39.07 -37.24 9.23
CA ARG A 10 38.47 -35.90 9.21
C ARG A 10 39.15 -35.03 10.26
N LYS A 11 39.70 -33.90 9.82
CA LYS A 11 40.31 -32.91 10.73
C LYS A 11 39.24 -32.32 11.67
N PRO A 12 39.55 -32.08 12.95
CA PRO A 12 38.63 -31.40 13.86
C PRO A 12 38.31 -29.98 13.35
N ILE A 13 37.02 -29.64 13.30
CA ILE A 13 36.57 -28.27 13.01
C ILE A 13 37.03 -27.38 14.17
N PRO A 14 37.72 -26.25 13.93
CA PRO A 14 38.11 -25.36 15.01
C PRO A 14 36.86 -24.80 15.70
N LEU A 15 36.65 -25.18 16.96
CA LEU A 15 35.61 -24.59 17.80
C LEU A 15 36.05 -23.16 18.14
N LEU A 16 35.28 -22.18 17.69
CA LEU A 16 35.51 -20.76 18.00
C LEU A 16 35.56 -20.55 19.53
N SER A 17 36.56 -19.80 19.99
CA SER A 17 36.70 -19.41 21.40
C SER A 17 35.47 -18.64 21.91
N ASN A 18 35.10 -18.83 23.18
CA ASN A 18 33.97 -18.16 23.82
C ASN A 18 34.06 -16.61 23.74
N GLN A 19 35.27 -16.05 23.70
CA GLN A 19 35.48 -14.61 23.56
C GLN A 19 35.12 -14.10 22.14
N GLN A 20 35.43 -14.90 21.11
CA GLN A 20 35.03 -14.64 19.72
C GLN A 20 33.51 -14.75 19.57
N LEU A 21 32.88 -15.75 20.21
CA LEU A 21 31.43 -15.92 20.20
C LEU A 21 30.70 -14.74 20.89
N GLY A 22 31.27 -14.20 21.98
CA GLY A 22 30.78 -12.99 22.65
C GLY A 22 30.84 -11.76 21.76
N SER A 23 31.98 -11.53 21.10
CA SER A 23 32.17 -10.42 20.15
C SER A 23 31.24 -10.52 18.94
N ILE A 24 31.01 -11.73 18.42
CA ILE A 24 30.09 -11.98 17.31
C ILE A 24 28.65 -11.67 17.73
N ARG A 25 28.24 -12.12 18.92
CA ARG A 25 26.91 -11.83 19.47
C ARG A 25 26.66 -10.34 19.60
N THR A 26 27.59 -9.58 20.18
CA THR A 26 27.44 -8.11 20.32
C THR A 26 27.32 -7.40 18.98
N THR A 27 28.08 -7.83 17.97
CA THR A 27 28.01 -7.25 16.62
C THR A 27 26.67 -7.53 15.94
N ILE A 28 26.13 -8.75 16.09
CA ILE A 28 24.83 -9.10 15.52
C ILE A 28 23.69 -8.32 16.19
N VAL A 29 23.76 -8.12 17.51
CA VAL A 29 22.79 -7.30 18.25
C VAL A 29 22.82 -5.85 17.77
N HIS A 30 24.02 -5.30 17.55
CA HIS A 30 24.17 -3.95 17.01
C HIS A 30 23.57 -3.84 15.60
N LEU A 31 23.87 -4.81 14.72
CA LEU A 31 23.32 -4.87 13.36
C LEU A 31 21.80 -4.98 13.35
N LEU A 32 21.21 -5.80 14.24
CA LEU A 32 19.76 -5.91 14.41
C LEU A 32 19.14 -4.57 14.84
N ASN A 33 19.81 -3.82 15.71
CA ASN A 33 19.31 -2.54 16.20
C ASN A 33 19.44 -1.42 15.16
N SER A 34 20.40 -1.50 14.25
CA SER A 34 20.57 -0.56 13.12
C SER A 34 19.75 -0.94 11.88
N LEU A 35 19.17 -2.15 11.83
CA LEU A 35 18.44 -2.61 10.66
C LEU A 35 17.11 -1.85 10.53
N SER A 36 16.98 -1.06 9.46
CA SER A 36 15.77 -0.31 9.14
C SER A 36 15.32 -0.62 7.72
N MET A 37 14.02 -0.77 7.55
CA MET A 37 13.37 -0.76 6.24
C MET A 37 13.40 0.66 5.67
N LYS A 38 13.65 0.78 4.37
CA LYS A 38 13.63 2.07 3.66
C LYS A 38 12.19 2.47 3.34
N ASP A 39 11.88 3.76 3.31
CA ASP A 39 10.51 4.28 3.10
C ASP A 39 9.87 3.83 1.77
N ASN A 40 10.68 3.53 0.76
CA ASN A 40 10.23 3.00 -0.55
C ASN A 40 10.76 1.58 -0.83
N GLY A 41 11.37 0.94 0.16
CA GLY A 41 11.89 -0.42 0.04
C GLY A 41 10.77 -1.45 0.20
N LYS A 42 10.95 -2.64 -0.36
CA LYS A 42 10.04 -3.77 -0.13
C LYS A 42 10.24 -4.38 1.25
N ALA A 43 9.15 -4.74 1.92
CA ALA A 43 9.21 -5.42 3.21
C ALA A 43 9.96 -6.76 3.12
N SER A 44 9.83 -7.47 1.99
CA SER A 44 10.51 -8.75 1.76
C SER A 44 12.03 -8.65 1.89
N THR A 45 12.64 -7.57 1.39
CA THR A 45 14.09 -7.34 1.50
C THR A 45 14.52 -7.16 2.94
N TYR A 46 13.80 -6.31 3.69
CA TYR A 46 14.04 -6.08 5.11
C TYR A 46 13.88 -7.37 5.92
N ILE A 47 12.79 -8.12 5.70
CA ILE A 47 12.50 -9.38 6.38
C ILE A 47 13.61 -10.40 6.11
N THR A 48 14.09 -10.53 4.87
CA THR A 48 15.17 -11.47 4.54
C THR A 48 16.45 -11.17 5.31
N GLN A 49 16.83 -9.88 5.40
CA GLN A 49 17.98 -9.45 6.19
C GLN A 49 17.76 -9.72 7.68
N PHE A 50 16.57 -9.40 8.20
CA PHE A 50 16.21 -9.63 9.59
C PHE A 50 16.29 -11.13 9.94
N ARG A 51 15.74 -12.02 9.10
CA ARG A 51 15.81 -13.48 9.30
C ARG A 51 17.22 -14.03 9.28
N THR A 52 18.08 -13.47 8.45
CA THR A 52 19.50 -13.85 8.38
C THR A 52 20.25 -13.52 9.67
N LEU A 53 19.89 -12.40 10.32
CA LEU A 53 20.44 -12.04 11.63
C LEU A 53 19.77 -12.85 12.76
N GLN A 54 18.47 -13.10 12.64
CA GLN A 54 17.69 -13.89 13.59
C GLN A 54 18.26 -15.31 13.74
N SER A 55 18.67 -15.97 12.65
CA SER A 55 19.22 -17.34 12.71
C SER A 55 20.55 -17.44 13.47
N ARG A 56 21.23 -16.31 13.70
CA ARG A 56 22.52 -16.24 14.39
C ARG A 56 22.39 -15.95 15.88
N VAL A 57 21.17 -15.67 16.36
CA VAL A 57 20.90 -15.27 17.75
C VAL A 57 19.73 -16.05 18.31
N ASN A 58 19.86 -16.51 19.55
CA ASN A 58 18.86 -17.33 20.24
C ASN A 58 17.99 -16.49 21.19
N TRP A 59 17.30 -15.47 20.66
CA TRP A 59 16.35 -14.67 21.43
C TRP A 59 14.92 -15.23 21.38
N ASN A 60 14.07 -14.74 22.28
CA ASN A 60 12.64 -15.05 22.27
C ASN A 60 11.88 -14.16 21.27
N ASP A 61 10.67 -14.58 20.92
CA ASP A 61 9.79 -13.89 19.98
C ASP A 61 9.48 -12.45 20.38
N ALA A 62 9.33 -12.15 21.67
CA ALA A 62 9.02 -10.80 22.15
C ALA A 62 10.19 -9.84 21.89
N ALA A 63 11.42 -10.27 22.14
CA ALA A 63 12.63 -9.50 21.84
C ALA A 63 12.77 -9.26 20.33
N PHE A 64 12.58 -10.29 19.50
CA PHE A 64 12.61 -10.10 18.05
C PHE A 64 11.49 -9.18 17.57
N ALA A 65 10.27 -9.32 18.09
CA ALA A 65 9.15 -8.44 17.73
C ALA A 65 9.44 -6.97 18.09
N PHE A 66 10.10 -6.71 19.22
CA PHE A 66 10.52 -5.37 19.59
C PHE A 66 11.51 -4.78 18.60
N HIS A 67 12.59 -5.51 18.27
CA HIS A 67 13.58 -5.05 17.29
C HIS A 67 13.01 -4.91 15.88
N PHE A 68 12.13 -5.83 15.48
CA PHE A 68 11.44 -5.76 14.21
C PHE A 68 10.62 -4.47 14.11
N ARG A 69 9.79 -4.16 15.12
CA ARG A 69 8.97 -2.92 15.13
C ARG A 69 9.82 -1.65 15.06
N LYS A 70 10.99 -1.62 15.69
CA LYS A 70 11.90 -0.47 15.64
C LYS A 70 12.43 -0.18 14.24
N GLY A 71 12.62 -1.21 13.41
CA GLY A 71 13.12 -1.06 12.05
C GLY A 71 12.03 -0.80 10.99
N LEU A 72 10.76 -0.72 11.38
CA LEU A 72 9.66 -0.47 10.44
C LEU A 72 9.44 1.04 10.22
N PRO A 73 9.05 1.45 9.00
CA PRO A 73 8.72 2.84 8.72
C PRO A 73 7.44 3.27 9.45
N SER A 74 7.29 4.59 9.62
CA SER A 74 6.15 5.19 10.32
C SER A 74 4.81 4.83 9.68
N CYS A 75 4.74 4.74 8.35
CA CYS A 75 3.53 4.36 7.62
C CYS A 75 3.01 2.98 8.03
N ILE A 76 3.90 1.98 8.10
CA ILE A 76 3.55 0.61 8.49
C ILE A 76 3.24 0.55 10.00
N THR A 77 4.03 1.20 10.85
CA THR A 77 3.82 1.17 12.30
C THR A 77 2.51 1.83 12.72
N ASN A 78 2.14 2.95 12.09
CA ASN A 78 0.85 3.60 12.32
C ASN A 78 -0.31 2.67 11.92
N GLN A 79 -0.21 2.01 10.77
CA GLN A 79 -1.27 1.11 10.30
C GLN A 79 -1.38 -0.16 11.17
N LEU A 80 -0.25 -0.68 11.67
CA LEU A 80 -0.24 -1.73 12.68
C LEU A 80 -0.94 -1.31 13.97
N ALA A 81 -0.77 -0.06 14.42
CA ALA A 81 -1.45 0.47 15.61
C ALA A 81 -2.96 0.59 15.40
N LEU A 82 -3.39 1.02 14.21
CA LEU A 82 -4.80 1.14 13.84
C LEU A 82 -5.52 -0.21 13.66
N THR A 83 -4.79 -1.27 13.33
CA THR A 83 -5.37 -2.59 13.09
C THR A 83 -5.99 -3.18 14.37
N GLY A 84 -5.64 -2.69 15.56
CA GLY A 84 -6.20 -3.15 16.85
C GLY A 84 -5.83 -4.60 17.23
N GLN A 85 -5.28 -5.36 16.28
CA GLN A 85 -4.88 -6.75 16.42
C GLN A 85 -3.65 -6.84 17.33
N ARG A 86 -3.78 -7.54 18.46
CA ARG A 86 -2.64 -7.85 19.32
C ARG A 86 -1.83 -8.98 18.70
N LEU A 87 -0.82 -8.64 17.92
CA LEU A 87 0.11 -9.58 17.29
C LEU A 87 0.96 -10.25 18.40
N LYS A 88 0.69 -11.53 18.69
CA LYS A 88 1.27 -12.26 19.83
C LYS A 88 2.61 -12.93 19.47
N THR A 89 2.83 -13.22 18.19
CA THR A 89 4.07 -13.86 17.72
C THR A 89 4.78 -12.98 16.70
N LEU A 90 6.10 -13.18 16.56
CA LEU A 90 6.90 -12.50 15.54
C LEU A 90 6.38 -12.82 14.13
N GLN A 91 5.95 -14.07 13.91
CA GLN A 91 5.44 -14.50 12.61
C GLN A 91 4.18 -13.73 12.19
N GLN A 92 3.25 -13.52 13.12
CA GLN A 92 2.03 -12.74 12.86
C GLN A 92 2.38 -11.30 12.48
N LEU A 93 3.37 -10.72 13.16
CA LEU A 93 3.85 -9.38 12.86
C LEU A 93 4.48 -9.29 11.46
N ILE A 94 5.29 -10.28 11.08
CA ILE A 94 5.91 -10.32 9.76
C ILE A 94 4.86 -10.46 8.64
N ASN A 95 3.89 -11.35 8.81
CA ASN A 95 2.81 -11.53 7.84
C ASN A 95 2.01 -10.24 7.68
N GLN A 96 1.63 -9.60 8.80
CA GLN A 96 0.89 -8.34 8.75
C GLN A 96 1.70 -7.24 8.05
N THR A 97 3.01 -7.14 8.31
CA THR A 97 3.89 -6.18 7.63
C THR A 97 3.94 -6.41 6.11
N ILE A 98 3.98 -7.66 5.65
CA ILE A 98 3.94 -7.97 4.21
C ILE A 98 2.62 -7.53 3.59
N GLU A 99 1.49 -7.82 4.24
CA GLU A 99 0.18 -7.40 3.76
C GLU A 99 0.06 -5.87 3.66
N LEU A 100 0.55 -5.16 4.69
CA LEU A 100 0.56 -3.71 4.72
C LEU A 100 1.45 -3.10 3.63
N ASP A 101 2.64 -3.66 3.41
CA ASP A 101 3.56 -3.25 2.35
C ASP A 101 2.94 -3.46 0.96
N ASN A 102 2.33 -4.63 0.72
CA ASN A 102 1.63 -4.91 -0.53
C ASN A 102 0.48 -3.94 -0.76
N CYS A 103 -0.34 -3.66 0.27
CA CYS A 103 -1.44 -2.70 0.21
C CYS A 103 -0.95 -1.27 -0.07
N TYR A 104 0.19 -0.86 0.50
CA TYR A 104 0.79 0.45 0.23
C TYR A 104 1.15 0.59 -1.25
N HIS A 105 1.73 -0.45 -1.84
CA HIS A 105 2.08 -0.47 -3.27
C HIS A 105 0.86 -0.59 -4.18
N ASP A 106 -0.14 -1.37 -3.81
CA ASP A 106 -1.39 -1.55 -4.58
C ASP A 106 -2.21 -0.25 -4.61
N LYS A 107 -2.38 0.42 -3.46
CA LYS A 107 -3.00 1.75 -3.39
C LYS A 107 -2.24 2.80 -4.19
N HIS A 108 -0.91 2.76 -4.23
CA HIS A 108 -0.13 3.66 -5.10
C HIS A 108 -0.35 3.38 -6.58
N GLN A 109 -0.54 2.10 -6.95
CA GLN A 109 -0.86 1.69 -8.31
C GLN A 109 -2.29 2.06 -8.71
N ASP A 110 -3.25 1.97 -7.79
CA ASP A 110 -4.62 2.46 -7.97
C ASP A 110 -4.70 3.98 -8.00
N VAL A 111 -3.92 4.71 -7.21
CA VAL A 111 -3.84 6.19 -7.30
C VAL A 111 -3.29 6.62 -8.66
N LEU A 112 -2.41 5.83 -9.30
CA LEU A 112 -1.98 6.08 -10.68
C LEU A 112 -3.01 5.60 -11.72
N ARG A 113 -3.75 4.52 -11.47
CA ARG A 113 -4.78 3.98 -12.38
C ARG A 113 -6.13 4.68 -12.27
N HIS A 114 -6.41 5.38 -11.17
CA HIS A 114 -7.64 6.15 -10.91
C HIS A 114 -7.40 7.67 -10.92
N LYS A 115 -6.19 8.10 -11.32
CA LYS A 115 -5.95 9.45 -11.86
C LYS A 115 -6.42 9.61 -13.31
N SER A 116 -7.19 8.68 -13.87
CA SER A 116 -8.09 9.08 -14.94
C SER A 116 -9.19 9.93 -14.32
N PRO A 117 -9.42 11.15 -14.80
CA PRO A 117 -10.43 12.02 -14.26
C PRO A 117 -11.79 11.49 -14.71
N LYS A 118 -12.30 10.42 -14.06
CA LYS A 118 -13.58 9.79 -14.42
C LYS A 118 -14.73 10.79 -14.38
N ARG A 119 -14.70 11.72 -13.42
CA ARG A 119 -15.66 12.84 -13.38
C ARG A 119 -15.50 13.82 -14.55
N SER A 120 -14.29 14.13 -15.01
CA SER A 120 -14.14 15.05 -16.15
C SER A 120 -14.44 14.35 -17.47
N THR A 121 -14.19 13.04 -17.58
CA THR A 121 -14.56 12.26 -18.77
C THR A 121 -16.07 12.08 -18.84
N GLU A 122 -16.74 11.72 -17.75
CA GLU A 122 -18.21 11.58 -17.72
C GLU A 122 -18.93 12.91 -18.01
N ILE A 123 -18.43 14.05 -17.48
CA ILE A 123 -18.97 15.37 -17.82
C ILE A 123 -18.65 15.74 -19.27
N ALA A 124 -17.47 15.41 -19.81
CA ALA A 124 -17.12 15.68 -21.21
C ALA A 124 -17.92 14.84 -22.21
N LEU A 125 -18.48 13.70 -21.80
CA LEU A 125 -19.41 12.91 -22.61
C LEU A 125 -20.77 13.59 -22.77
N VAL A 126 -21.12 14.54 -21.89
CA VAL A 126 -22.43 15.21 -21.88
C VAL A 126 -22.30 16.69 -22.25
N LEU A 127 -21.22 17.37 -21.83
CA LEU A 127 -20.97 18.79 -22.03
C LEU A 127 -19.74 19.06 -22.91
N ASN A 128 -19.81 20.11 -23.71
CA ASN A 128 -18.68 20.66 -24.44
C ASN A 128 -17.75 21.48 -23.52
N LYS A 129 -16.67 22.03 -24.08
CA LYS A 129 -15.66 22.81 -23.34
C LYS A 129 -16.23 24.12 -22.79
N GLU A 130 -17.33 24.59 -23.38
CA GLU A 130 -18.08 25.78 -23.02
C GLU A 130 -19.12 25.51 -21.92
N GLY A 131 -19.26 24.24 -21.47
CA GLY A 131 -20.19 23.82 -20.43
C GLY A 131 -21.66 23.71 -20.89
N GLN A 132 -21.91 23.66 -22.20
CA GLN A 132 -23.22 23.39 -22.80
C GLN A 132 -23.33 21.93 -23.23
N LEU A 133 -24.54 21.41 -23.43
CA LEU A 133 -24.72 20.05 -23.97
C LEU A 133 -23.99 19.92 -25.31
N ASN A 134 -23.31 18.79 -25.51
CA ASN A 134 -22.74 18.48 -26.82
C ASN A 134 -23.84 18.09 -27.81
N GLY A 135 -23.50 18.07 -29.11
CA GLY A 135 -24.47 17.79 -30.17
C GLY A 135 -25.11 16.39 -30.06
N ASP A 136 -24.31 15.38 -29.72
CA ASP A 136 -24.79 13.99 -29.62
C ASP A 136 -25.80 13.83 -28.47
N GLU A 137 -25.49 14.37 -27.30
CA GLU A 137 -26.38 14.40 -26.13
C GLU A 137 -27.64 15.22 -26.39
N CYS A 138 -27.55 16.32 -27.15
CA CYS A 138 -28.71 17.12 -27.55
C CYS A 138 -29.70 16.29 -28.37
N VAL A 139 -29.19 15.55 -29.37
CA VAL A 139 -30.01 14.67 -30.23
C VAL A 139 -30.65 13.55 -29.41
N ILE A 140 -29.92 12.96 -28.46
CA ILE A 140 -30.46 11.93 -27.56
C ILE A 140 -31.63 12.49 -26.74
N ARG A 141 -31.46 13.67 -26.13
CA ARG A 141 -32.50 14.30 -25.33
C ARG A 141 -33.72 14.68 -26.15
N GLU A 142 -33.54 15.19 -27.38
CA GLU A 142 -34.66 15.47 -28.28
C GLU A 142 -35.43 14.20 -28.63
N LYS A 143 -34.72 13.11 -28.96
CA LYS A 143 -35.32 11.81 -29.26
C LYS A 143 -36.10 11.23 -28.08
N GLU A 144 -35.60 11.43 -26.86
CA GLU A 144 -36.22 10.94 -25.64
C GLU A 144 -37.26 11.89 -25.03
N GLY A 145 -37.48 13.06 -25.64
CA GLY A 145 -38.41 14.08 -25.12
C GLY A 145 -37.96 14.66 -23.77
N LEU A 146 -36.64 14.80 -23.58
CA LEU A 146 -36.03 15.35 -22.38
C LEU A 146 -35.68 16.83 -22.55
N CYS A 147 -35.86 17.58 -21.47
CA CYS A 147 -35.54 18.99 -21.39
C CYS A 147 -34.05 19.25 -21.65
N LEU A 148 -33.75 20.08 -22.66
CA LEU A 148 -32.39 20.46 -23.03
C LEU A 148 -31.64 21.26 -21.94
N TYR A 149 -32.34 21.73 -20.90
CA TYR A 149 -31.70 22.44 -19.79
C TYR A 149 -31.33 21.52 -18.62
N CYS A 150 -32.27 20.70 -18.13
CA CYS A 150 -32.08 19.92 -16.91
C CYS A 150 -32.23 18.40 -17.05
N GLY A 151 -32.59 17.90 -18.25
CA GLY A 151 -32.74 16.46 -18.51
C GLY A 151 -34.02 15.82 -17.97
N GLY A 152 -34.99 16.62 -17.48
CA GLY A 152 -36.29 16.12 -17.04
C GLY A 152 -37.32 15.96 -18.16
N LYS A 153 -38.37 15.16 -17.95
CA LYS A 153 -39.50 14.98 -18.90
C LYS A 153 -40.46 16.17 -18.86
N HIS A 154 -40.12 17.25 -19.53
CA HIS A 154 -40.97 18.43 -19.73
C HIS A 154 -40.44 19.28 -20.88
N GLU A 155 -41.29 20.16 -21.42
CA GLU A 155 -40.88 21.18 -22.38
C GLU A 155 -39.97 22.23 -21.71
N LEU A 156 -39.02 22.76 -22.48
CA LEU A 156 -38.01 23.72 -22.00
C LEU A 156 -38.63 24.94 -21.29
N ASP A 157 -39.82 25.38 -21.75
CA ASP A 157 -40.55 26.52 -21.19
C ASP A 157 -41.20 26.24 -19.83
N SER A 158 -41.52 24.97 -19.55
CA SER A 158 -42.02 24.51 -18.26
C SER A 158 -40.89 24.14 -17.29
N CYS A 159 -39.62 24.30 -17.70
CA CYS A 159 -38.48 23.91 -16.87
C CYS A 159 -38.33 24.80 -15.64
N VAL A 160 -38.75 24.30 -14.48
CA VAL A 160 -38.65 24.98 -13.18
C VAL A 160 -37.21 25.43 -12.87
N ASN A 161 -36.22 24.60 -13.23
CA ASN A 161 -34.81 24.93 -13.02
C ASN A 161 -34.36 26.11 -13.89
N ARG A 162 -34.84 26.19 -15.14
CA ARG A 162 -34.55 27.31 -16.04
C ARG A 162 -35.24 28.58 -15.54
N ILE A 163 -36.52 28.50 -15.22
CA ILE A 163 -37.32 29.62 -14.69
C ILE A 163 -36.67 30.20 -13.43
N ARG A 164 -36.28 29.36 -12.47
CA ARG A 164 -35.59 29.79 -11.24
C ARG A 164 -34.28 30.50 -11.55
N ARG A 165 -33.47 30.00 -12.50
CA ARG A 165 -32.19 30.64 -12.86
C ARG A 165 -32.43 32.01 -13.51
N GLU A 166 -33.38 32.13 -14.43
CA GLU A 166 -33.70 33.41 -15.08
C GLU A 166 -34.25 34.43 -14.07
N ALA A 167 -35.14 34.01 -13.15
CA ALA A 167 -35.61 34.87 -12.06
C ALA A 167 -34.45 35.36 -11.16
N ALA A 168 -33.49 34.50 -10.86
CA ALA A 168 -32.31 34.86 -10.07
C ALA A 168 -31.34 35.81 -10.82
N LYS A 169 -31.31 35.79 -12.16
CA LYS A 169 -30.55 36.77 -12.95
C LYS A 169 -31.21 38.14 -12.91
N LEU A 170 -32.54 38.19 -13.01
CA LEU A 170 -33.32 39.42 -12.96
C LEU A 170 -33.25 40.11 -11.58
N ALA A 171 -33.22 39.34 -10.49
CA ALA A 171 -33.09 39.89 -9.13
C ALA A 171 -31.69 40.46 -8.80
N LYS A 172 -30.70 40.25 -9.68
CA LYS A 172 -29.32 40.76 -9.53
C LYS A 172 -29.04 42.00 -10.40
N LYS A 173 -30.06 42.51 -11.08
CA LYS A 173 -30.01 43.68 -11.95
C LYS A 173 -30.76 44.83 -11.28
#